data_AF-A0A8T1WEI8-F1
#
_entry.id   AF-A0A8T1WEI8-F1
#
_cell.length_a   1.000
_cell.length_b   1.000
_cell.length_c   1.000
_cell.angle_alpha   90.00
_cell.angle_beta   90.00
_cell.angle_gamma   90.00
#
_symmetry.space_group_name_H-M   'P 1'
#
loop_
_entity.id
_entity.type
_entity.pdbx_description
1 polymer ?
#
loop_
_entity_poly.entity_id
_entity_poly.type
_entity_poly.pdbx_seq_one_letter_code
_entity_poly.pdbx_strand_id
1 'polypeptide(L)'
;MRDAQLLALAPLGLLLGVPLGILKEKLRKRSVKRWLLALAPFALAPLVSVRDGFALAGCYFVGRLLGASLVGVGLTGGIATGKSTVSEVFREAGAVIVDADVVAREVVMPGRSAYKEIVRCFGTGVLNDDDATINRAKLGAIIFSDPAQRKKLNSATHKFIIWEMFKQLVYQRLVCRKRLVVFDAPLLFETKLLEYFCYPTIVVACSEKNELARLMERDSMKQVDAKKRIKSQMKLHEKVAKADLVIQNDGSMNDLLIRTRETLERTAYLVGGSRELQFA
;
A
#
# COMPACT_ATOMS: atom_id res chain seq x y z
N MET A 1 11.76 -9.63 21.07
CA MET A 1 12.51 -10.10 19.88
C MET A 1 12.18 -9.36 18.57
N ARG A 2 11.07 -8.60 18.45
CA ARG A 2 10.68 -7.93 17.19
C ARG A 2 11.28 -6.52 16.99
N ASP A 3 11.82 -5.90 18.04
CA ASP A 3 12.36 -4.53 17.97
C ASP A 3 13.83 -4.48 17.51
N ALA A 4 14.59 -5.57 17.69
CA ALA A 4 16.01 -5.62 17.33
C ALA A 4 16.24 -5.61 15.80
N GLN A 5 15.34 -6.22 15.02
CA GLN A 5 15.43 -6.18 13.54
C GLN A 5 15.03 -4.82 12.96
N LEU A 6 14.11 -4.10 13.61
CA LEU A 6 13.74 -2.72 13.26
C LEU A 6 14.89 -1.74 13.52
N LEU A 7 15.65 -1.94 14.60
CA LEU A 7 16.86 -1.17 14.91
C LEU A 7 18.03 -1.50 13.98
N ALA A 8 18.14 -2.74 13.49
CA ALA A 8 19.18 -3.14 12.53
C ALA A 8 18.95 -2.56 11.11
N LEU A 9 17.69 -2.29 10.74
CA LEU A 9 17.33 -1.71 9.43
C LEU A 9 17.28 -0.17 9.46
N ALA A 10 17.23 0.45 10.63
CA ALA A 10 17.21 1.90 10.77
C ALA A 10 18.44 2.62 10.16
N PRO A 11 19.68 2.10 10.26
CA PRO A 11 20.85 2.69 9.58
C PRO A 11 20.77 2.55 8.05
N LEU A 12 20.22 1.43 7.56
CA LEU A 12 19.98 1.22 6.13
C LEU A 12 18.91 2.18 5.59
N GLY A 13 17.88 2.43 6.40
CA GLY A 13 16.87 3.46 6.14
C GLY A 13 17.46 4.87 6.16
N LEU A 14 18.41 5.16 7.06
CA LEU A 14 19.09 6.45 7.11
C LEU A 14 19.95 6.71 5.85
N LEU A 15 20.53 5.64 5.29
CA LEU A 15 21.31 5.66 4.05
C LEU A 15 20.46 5.74 2.77
N LEU A 16 19.26 5.15 2.76
CA LEU A 16 18.33 5.18 1.61
C LEU A 16 17.26 6.28 1.72
N GLY A 17 17.20 6.99 2.85
CA GLY A 17 16.25 8.04 3.21
C GLY A 17 14.75 7.73 3.08
N VAL A 18 14.42 6.47 2.84
CA VAL A 18 13.06 5.91 2.87
C VAL A 18 12.31 6.14 4.20
N PRO A 19 12.91 6.20 5.41
CA PRO A 19 12.10 6.31 6.62
C PRO A 19 11.56 7.73 6.86
N LEU A 20 11.96 8.77 6.11
CA LEU A 20 11.60 10.16 6.44
C LEU A 20 10.46 10.75 5.60
N GLY A 21 10.15 10.22 4.42
CA GLY A 21 8.89 10.55 3.73
C GLY A 21 7.68 10.08 4.54
N ILE A 22 7.85 8.95 5.22
CA ILE A 22 6.86 8.24 6.04
C ILE A 22 6.70 8.90 7.42
N LEU A 23 7.78 9.45 7.97
CA LEU A 23 7.78 10.13 9.26
C LEU A 23 7.22 11.56 9.23
N LYS A 24 7.05 12.15 8.03
CA LYS A 24 6.72 13.58 7.90
C LYS A 24 5.31 13.91 8.37
N GLU A 25 4.34 13.01 8.16
CA GLU A 25 2.92 13.27 8.47
C GLU A 25 2.28 12.31 9.49
N LYS A 26 2.64 11.03 9.53
CA LYS A 26 2.04 10.05 10.49
C LYS A 26 2.40 10.30 11.96
N LEU A 27 3.42 11.10 12.23
CA LEU A 27 3.75 11.60 13.57
C LEU A 27 3.00 12.90 13.91
N ARG A 28 1.74 13.05 13.46
CA ARG A 28 0.78 14.03 14.00
C ARG A 28 0.13 13.55 15.30
N LYS A 29 0.89 12.89 16.18
CA LYS A 29 0.61 12.79 17.63
C LYS A 29 1.94 12.82 18.39
N ARG A 30 2.14 13.91 19.13
CA ARG A 30 3.28 14.24 20.02
C ARG A 30 4.16 13.05 20.41
N SER A 31 5.38 12.97 19.88
CA SER A 31 6.44 12.15 20.50
C SER A 31 7.80 12.82 20.33
N VAL A 32 8.44 13.13 21.45
CA VAL A 32 9.79 13.70 21.59
C VAL A 32 10.84 12.93 20.77
N LYS A 33 10.57 11.65 20.48
CA LYS A 33 11.38 10.77 19.63
C LYS A 33 11.61 11.31 18.21
N ARG A 34 10.72 12.16 17.67
CA ARG A 34 10.85 12.81 16.35
C ARG A 34 12.01 13.81 16.29
N TRP A 35 12.14 14.64 17.33
CA TRP A 35 13.22 15.61 17.42
C TRP A 35 14.56 14.92 17.61
N LEU A 36 14.62 13.89 18.45
CA LEU A 36 15.83 13.12 18.70
C LEU A 36 16.36 12.40 17.45
N LEU A 37 15.48 11.76 16.65
CA LEU A 37 15.90 11.06 15.44
C LEU A 37 16.28 12.00 14.29
N ALA A 38 15.59 13.14 14.12
CA ALA A 38 15.92 14.13 13.10
C ALA A 38 17.21 14.91 13.43
N LEU A 39 17.52 15.08 14.72
CA LEU A 39 18.74 15.72 15.19
C LEU A 39 19.90 14.74 15.36
N ALA A 40 19.68 13.43 15.38
CA ALA A 40 20.74 12.43 15.57
C ALA A 40 21.96 12.59 14.62
N PRO A 41 21.77 12.90 13.31
CA PRO A 41 22.91 13.17 12.42
C PRO A 41 23.67 14.44 12.81
N PHE A 42 22.96 15.47 13.30
CA PHE A 42 23.55 16.74 13.75
C PHE A 42 24.21 16.64 15.14
N ALA A 43 23.70 15.77 16.00
CA ALA A 43 24.28 15.46 17.31
C ALA A 43 25.59 14.65 17.19
N LEU A 44 25.72 13.85 16.12
CA LEU A 44 26.95 13.12 15.79
C LEU A 44 27.94 13.96 14.99
N ALA A 45 27.51 15.03 14.31
CA ALA A 45 28.37 15.93 13.53
C ALA A 45 29.59 16.50 14.29
N PRO A 46 29.52 16.89 15.59
CA PRO A 46 30.71 17.34 16.32
C PRO A 46 31.69 16.22 16.72
N LEU A 47 31.33 14.94 16.53
CA LEU A 47 32.19 13.78 16.79
C LEU A 47 32.96 13.31 15.54
N VAL A 48 32.74 13.96 14.39
CA VAL A 48 33.34 13.61 13.10
C VAL A 48 34.05 14.83 12.51
N SER A 49 35.08 14.59 11.68
CA SER A 49 35.78 15.67 10.99
C SER A 49 34.81 16.52 10.15
N VAL A 50 35.09 17.82 9.96
CA VAL A 50 34.24 18.74 9.18
C VAL A 50 33.91 18.18 7.80
N ARG A 51 34.87 17.49 7.15
CA ARG A 51 34.70 16.83 5.85
C ARG A 51 33.66 15.69 5.90
N ASP A 52 33.67 14.91 6.97
CA ASP A 52 32.77 13.77 7.15
C ASP A 52 31.36 14.25 7.56
N GLY A 53 31.27 15.37 8.29
CA GLY A 53 30.02 16.05 8.58
C GLY A 53 29.29 16.54 7.31
N PHE A 54 30.02 17.13 6.36
CA PHE A 54 29.45 17.52 5.06
C PHE A 54 29.00 16.30 4.22
N ALA A 55 29.78 15.22 4.22
CA ALA A 55 29.41 13.99 3.53
C ALA A 55 28.15 13.35 4.12
N LEU A 56 28.05 13.26 5.45
CA LEU A 56 26.87 12.76 6.16
C LEU A 56 25.64 13.62 5.90
N ALA A 57 25.78 14.95 5.92
CA ALA A 57 24.70 15.87 5.56
C ALA A 57 24.27 15.67 4.09
N GLY A 58 25.22 15.56 3.16
CA GLY A 58 24.95 15.28 1.75
C GLY A 58 24.19 13.98 1.54
N CYS A 59 24.65 12.87 2.13
CA CYS A 59 23.95 11.58 2.10
C CYS A 59 22.55 11.67 2.72
N TYR A 60 22.39 12.40 3.83
CA TYR A 60 21.09 12.64 4.45
C TYR A 60 20.13 13.40 3.53
N PHE A 61 20.59 14.46 2.87
CA PHE A 61 19.76 15.24 1.95
C PHE A 61 19.40 14.45 0.68
N VAL A 62 20.37 13.77 0.08
CA VAL A 62 20.15 12.90 -1.09
C VAL A 62 19.21 11.75 -0.74
N GLY A 63 19.45 11.08 0.39
CA GLY A 63 18.56 10.05 0.91
C GLY A 63 17.16 10.60 1.12
N ARG A 64 17.01 11.75 1.77
CA ARG A 64 15.69 12.37 2.00
C ARG A 64 14.97 12.71 0.69
N LEU A 65 15.69 13.17 -0.34
CA LEU A 65 15.13 13.51 -1.64
C LEU A 65 14.68 12.25 -2.42
N LEU A 66 15.52 11.21 -2.41
CA LEU A 66 15.21 9.91 -3.02
C LEU A 66 14.08 9.20 -2.27
N GLY A 67 14.15 9.16 -0.95
CA GLY A 67 13.15 8.56 -0.07
C GLY A 67 11.79 9.21 -0.19
N ALA A 68 11.71 10.55 -0.29
CA ALA A 68 10.45 11.25 -0.55
C ALA A 68 9.89 10.95 -1.95
N SER A 69 10.77 10.66 -2.91
CA SER A 69 10.40 10.31 -4.29
C SER A 69 9.98 8.85 -4.45
N LEU A 70 10.29 7.99 -3.47
CA LEU A 70 10.01 6.55 -3.42
C LEU A 70 8.83 6.21 -2.49
N VAL A 71 7.86 7.11 -2.43
CA VAL A 71 6.57 6.90 -1.74
C VAL A 71 5.43 6.98 -2.77
N GLY A 72 4.53 6.01 -2.71
CA GLY A 72 3.32 5.98 -3.52
C GLY A 72 2.13 6.58 -2.77
N VAL A 73 1.05 6.91 -3.46
CA VAL A 73 -0.23 7.25 -2.82
C VAL A 73 -0.93 5.94 -2.48
N GLY A 74 -1.42 5.79 -1.25
CA GLY A 74 -2.18 4.58 -0.88
C GLY A 74 -3.66 4.76 -1.16
N LEU A 75 -4.29 3.90 -1.96
CA LEU A 75 -5.74 3.85 -2.12
C LEU A 75 -6.28 2.57 -1.50
N THR A 76 -7.20 2.71 -0.55
CA THR A 76 -7.84 1.58 0.13
C THR A 76 -9.32 1.87 0.39
N GLY A 77 -10.07 0.85 0.76
CA GLY A 77 -11.50 0.98 1.08
C GLY A 77 -12.04 -0.28 1.75
N GLY A 78 -13.30 -0.19 2.17
CA GLY A 78 -14.10 -1.37 2.52
C GLY A 78 -14.52 -2.14 1.27
N ILE A 79 -15.26 -3.23 1.46
CA ILE A 79 -15.79 -4.01 0.34
C ILE A 79 -16.93 -3.21 -0.29
N ALA A 80 -17.01 -3.15 -1.63
CA ALA A 80 -18.10 -2.46 -2.32
C ALA A 80 -18.27 -0.95 -1.98
N THR A 81 -17.21 -0.29 -1.49
CA THR A 81 -17.25 1.15 -1.19
C THR A 81 -17.05 2.05 -2.40
N GLY A 82 -16.81 1.51 -3.60
CA GLY A 82 -16.58 2.29 -4.83
C GLY A 82 -15.11 2.62 -5.12
N LYS A 83 -14.16 1.94 -4.47
CA LYS A 83 -12.71 2.08 -4.70
C LYS A 83 -12.30 1.94 -6.17
N SER A 84 -12.88 0.99 -6.90
CA SER A 84 -12.58 0.79 -8.32
C SER A 84 -12.94 2.01 -9.17
N THR A 85 -14.08 2.64 -8.89
CA THR A 85 -14.49 3.89 -9.56
C THR A 85 -13.49 5.01 -9.27
N VAL A 86 -13.09 5.17 -8.01
CA VAL A 86 -12.06 6.16 -7.62
C VAL A 86 -10.74 5.89 -8.33
N SER A 87 -10.31 4.64 -8.39
CA SER A 87 -9.09 4.23 -9.09
C SER A 87 -9.16 4.53 -10.59
N GLU A 88 -10.32 4.37 -11.22
CA GLU A 88 -10.49 4.67 -12.64
C GLU A 88 -10.38 6.17 -12.90
N VAL A 89 -11.06 7.00 -12.11
CA VAL A 89 -10.97 8.46 -12.22
C VAL A 89 -9.53 8.96 -12.04
N PHE A 90 -8.79 8.38 -11.10
CA PHE A 90 -7.37 8.71 -10.93
C PHE A 90 -6.55 8.30 -12.18
N ARG A 91 -6.83 7.13 -12.75
CA ARG A 91 -6.16 6.65 -13.98
C ARG A 91 -6.44 7.57 -15.16
N GLU A 92 -7.70 7.94 -15.38
CA GLU A 92 -8.13 8.87 -16.44
C GLU A 92 -7.44 10.23 -16.32
N ALA A 93 -7.24 10.72 -15.10
CA ALA A 93 -6.53 11.97 -14.86
C ALA A 93 -4.99 11.87 -15.01
N GLY A 94 -4.46 10.68 -15.33
CA GLY A 94 -3.05 10.44 -15.62
C GLY A 94 -2.25 9.77 -14.49
N ALA A 95 -2.90 9.33 -13.40
CA ALA A 95 -2.24 8.58 -12.35
C ALA A 95 -1.86 7.16 -12.82
N VAL A 96 -0.70 6.68 -12.38
CA VAL A 96 -0.33 5.27 -12.55
C VAL A 96 -0.91 4.47 -11.40
N ILE A 97 -1.82 3.55 -11.70
CA ILE A 97 -2.40 2.65 -10.71
C ILE A 97 -1.59 1.34 -10.69
N VAL A 98 -1.05 1.02 -9.51
CA VAL A 98 -0.42 -0.27 -9.20
C VAL A 98 -1.40 -1.07 -8.34
N ASP A 99 -2.11 -2.00 -8.97
CA ASP A 99 -3.15 -2.81 -8.33
C ASP A 99 -2.52 -4.03 -7.62
N ALA A 100 -2.67 -4.09 -6.29
CA ALA A 100 -2.14 -5.18 -5.48
C ALA A 100 -2.77 -6.55 -5.82
N ASP A 101 -4.03 -6.60 -6.23
CA ASP A 101 -4.71 -7.84 -6.61
C ASP A 101 -4.18 -8.35 -7.95
N VAL A 102 -3.87 -7.45 -8.90
CA VAL A 102 -3.22 -7.82 -10.17
C VAL A 102 -1.81 -8.34 -9.90
N VAL A 103 -1.01 -7.60 -9.13
CA VAL A 103 0.36 -8.00 -8.77
C VAL A 103 0.35 -9.35 -8.04
N ALA A 104 -0.59 -9.57 -7.12
CA ALA A 104 -0.72 -10.84 -6.41
C ALA A 104 -0.96 -12.03 -7.34
N ARG A 105 -1.62 -11.83 -8.48
CA ARG A 105 -1.83 -12.86 -9.51
C ARG A 105 -0.57 -13.06 -10.36
N GLU A 106 0.12 -11.99 -10.71
CA GLU A 106 1.31 -12.05 -11.56
C GLU A 106 2.50 -12.71 -10.86
N VAL A 107 2.74 -12.39 -9.58
CA VAL A 107 3.91 -12.92 -8.84
C VAL A 107 3.82 -14.43 -8.59
N VAL A 108 2.64 -15.02 -8.74
CA VAL A 108 2.39 -16.46 -8.57
C VAL A 108 2.27 -17.21 -9.90
N MET A 109 2.54 -16.55 -11.04
CA MET A 109 2.61 -17.22 -12.34
C MET A 109 3.78 -18.22 -12.39
N PRO A 110 3.69 -19.28 -13.20
CA PRO A 110 4.77 -20.25 -13.38
C PRO A 110 6.13 -19.57 -13.65
N GLY A 111 7.18 -20.09 -13.03
CA GLY A 111 8.54 -19.55 -13.12
C GLY A 111 8.85 -18.39 -12.17
N ARG A 112 7.84 -17.73 -11.57
CA ARG A 112 8.04 -16.65 -10.60
C ARG A 112 8.45 -17.17 -9.22
N SER A 113 9.02 -16.29 -8.39
CA SER A 113 9.54 -16.68 -7.08
C SER A 113 8.44 -17.05 -6.08
N ALA A 114 7.29 -16.36 -6.11
CA ALA A 114 6.19 -16.71 -5.21
C ALA A 114 5.55 -18.04 -5.60
N TYR A 115 5.46 -18.36 -6.90
CA TYR A 115 5.03 -19.67 -7.39
C TYR A 115 5.89 -20.80 -6.81
N LYS A 116 7.22 -20.69 -6.93
CA LYS A 116 8.17 -21.69 -6.39
C LYS A 116 8.00 -21.88 -4.88
N GLU A 117 7.81 -20.78 -4.15
CA GLU A 117 7.61 -20.80 -2.71
C GLU A 117 6.28 -21.49 -2.32
N ILE A 118 5.20 -21.25 -3.08
CA ILE A 118 3.91 -21.90 -2.87
C ILE A 118 4.02 -23.40 -3.11
N VAL A 119 4.61 -23.83 -4.23
CA VAL A 119 4.80 -25.26 -4.54
C VAL A 119 5.66 -25.93 -3.47
N ARG A 120 6.69 -25.26 -2.97
CA ARG A 120 7.50 -25.76 -1.85
C ARG A 120 6.68 -25.93 -0.56
N CYS A 121 5.74 -25.04 -0.30
CA CYS A 121 4.95 -25.03 0.94
C CYS A 121 3.77 -26.00 0.93
N PHE A 122 3.15 -26.20 -0.23
CA PHE A 122 1.87 -26.90 -0.40
C PHE A 122 1.94 -28.11 -1.33
N GLY A 123 3.11 -28.38 -1.94
CA GLY A 123 3.32 -29.45 -2.90
C GLY A 123 2.77 -29.11 -4.29
N THR A 124 2.90 -30.06 -5.22
CA THR A 124 2.37 -29.93 -6.59
C THR A 124 0.87 -30.19 -6.68
N GLY A 125 0.24 -30.74 -5.63
CA GLY A 125 -1.21 -30.99 -5.60
C GLY A 125 -2.08 -29.73 -5.67
N VAL A 126 -1.51 -28.54 -5.45
CA VAL A 126 -2.19 -27.25 -5.63
C VAL A 126 -2.05 -26.67 -7.04
N LEU A 127 -1.47 -27.43 -7.97
CA LEU A 127 -1.35 -27.04 -9.37
C LEU A 127 -2.52 -27.56 -10.20
N ASN A 128 -2.77 -26.88 -11.32
CA ASN A 128 -3.57 -27.38 -12.42
C ASN A 128 -2.75 -28.40 -13.21
N ASP A 129 -3.42 -29.44 -13.68
CA ASP A 129 -2.75 -30.56 -14.35
C ASP A 129 -2.31 -30.17 -15.78
N ASP A 130 -3.00 -29.23 -16.41
CA ASP A 130 -2.81 -28.87 -17.83
C ASP A 130 -1.64 -27.90 -18.07
N ASP A 131 -1.47 -26.89 -17.23
CA ASP A 131 -0.55 -25.76 -17.45
C ASP A 131 0.40 -25.51 -16.26
N ALA A 132 0.34 -26.38 -15.25
CA ALA A 132 1.07 -26.25 -14.00
C ALA A 132 0.86 -24.89 -13.28
N THR A 133 -0.19 -24.13 -13.60
CA THR A 133 -0.54 -22.91 -12.85
C THR A 133 -1.17 -23.26 -11.51
N ILE A 134 -1.26 -22.31 -10.57
CA ILE A 134 -1.87 -22.58 -9.26
C ILE A 134 -3.37 -22.72 -9.41
N ASN A 135 -3.90 -23.87 -8.99
CA ASN A 135 -5.31 -24.12 -8.86
C ASN A 135 -5.87 -23.37 -7.64
N ARG A 136 -6.53 -22.23 -7.89
CA ARG A 136 -7.07 -21.37 -6.84
C ARG A 136 -8.18 -22.02 -6.03
N ALA A 137 -8.95 -22.94 -6.61
CA ALA A 137 -10.01 -23.64 -5.90
C ALA A 137 -9.41 -24.64 -4.89
N LYS A 138 -8.44 -25.45 -5.33
CA LYS A 138 -7.70 -26.40 -4.47
C LYS A 138 -6.95 -25.65 -3.35
N LEU A 139 -6.17 -24.62 -3.71
CA LEU A 139 -5.43 -23.82 -2.72
C LEU A 139 -6.38 -23.09 -1.77
N GLY A 140 -7.48 -22.55 -2.30
CA GLY A 140 -8.55 -21.92 -1.53
C GLY A 140 -9.13 -22.85 -0.47
N ALA A 141 -9.51 -24.07 -0.84
CA ALA A 141 -10.06 -25.06 0.10
C ALA A 141 -9.12 -25.35 1.28
N ILE A 142 -7.80 -25.39 1.04
CA ILE A 142 -6.78 -25.60 2.08
C ILE A 142 -6.69 -24.38 3.01
N ILE A 143 -6.61 -23.16 2.48
CA ILE A 143 -6.43 -21.94 3.30
C ILE A 143 -7.72 -21.43 3.96
N PHE A 144 -8.88 -21.84 3.45
CA PHE A 144 -10.16 -21.51 4.07
C PHE A 144 -10.48 -22.45 5.23
N SER A 145 -10.05 -23.71 5.17
CA SER A 145 -10.23 -24.68 6.25
C SER A 145 -9.23 -24.50 7.40
N ASP A 146 -7.99 -24.06 7.13
CA ASP A 146 -6.95 -23.90 8.16
C ASP A 146 -6.34 -22.47 8.19
N PRO A 147 -6.55 -21.70 9.28
CA PRO A 147 -5.90 -20.41 9.51
C PRO A 147 -4.37 -20.46 9.50
N ALA A 148 -3.75 -21.57 9.93
CA ALA A 148 -2.30 -21.74 9.91
C ALA A 148 -1.77 -21.82 8.47
N GLN A 149 -2.47 -22.56 7.60
CA GLN A 149 -2.15 -22.61 6.16
C GLN A 149 -2.33 -21.25 5.49
N ARG A 150 -3.38 -20.50 5.85
CA ARG A 150 -3.56 -19.13 5.36
C ARG A 150 -2.38 -18.23 5.73
N LYS A 151 -1.91 -18.32 6.97
CA LYS A 151 -0.74 -17.56 7.43
C LYS A 151 0.54 -17.98 6.69
N LYS A 152 0.69 -19.28 6.42
CA LYS A 152 1.82 -19.83 5.64
C LYS A 152 1.82 -19.28 4.21
N LEU A 153 0.66 -19.32 3.53
CA LEU A 153 0.51 -18.76 2.19
C LEU A 153 0.83 -17.26 2.17
N ASN A 154 0.23 -16.49 3.09
CA ASN A 154 0.49 -15.06 3.18
C ASN A 154 1.98 -14.77 3.39
N SER A 155 2.66 -15.52 4.27
CA SER A 155 4.10 -15.34 4.52
C SER A 155 4.95 -15.68 3.30
N ALA A 156 4.55 -16.68 2.52
CA ALA A 156 5.22 -17.08 1.29
C ALA A 156 5.10 -16.02 0.19
N THR A 157 3.93 -15.39 0.02
CA THR A 157 3.65 -14.50 -1.12
C THR A 157 3.92 -13.02 -0.83
N HIS A 158 3.65 -12.57 0.40
CA HIS A 158 3.55 -11.15 0.73
C HIS A 158 4.84 -10.36 0.46
N LYS A 159 6.01 -10.96 0.73
CA LYS A 159 7.31 -10.35 0.43
C LYS A 159 7.50 -10.08 -1.06
N PHE A 160 7.03 -10.99 -1.92
CA PHE A 160 7.15 -10.87 -3.37
C PHE A 160 6.16 -9.84 -3.94
N ILE A 161 4.94 -9.80 -3.41
CA ILE A 161 3.93 -8.80 -3.79
C ILE A 161 4.46 -7.39 -3.51
N ILE A 162 4.92 -7.13 -2.28
CA ILE A 162 5.45 -5.82 -1.88
C ILE A 162 6.66 -5.44 -2.73
N TRP A 163 7.57 -6.40 -2.95
CA TRP A 163 8.76 -6.16 -3.76
C TRP A 163 8.41 -5.78 -5.21
N GLU A 164 7.42 -6.45 -5.80
CA GLU A 164 7.00 -6.15 -7.17
C GLU A 164 6.28 -4.81 -7.26
N MET A 165 5.40 -4.49 -6.31
CA MET A 165 4.77 -3.16 -6.22
C MET A 165 5.82 -2.06 -6.06
N PHE A 166 6.83 -2.28 -5.21
CA PHE A 166 7.92 -1.32 -5.02
C PHE A 166 8.77 -1.14 -6.27
N LYS A 167 9.09 -2.23 -6.99
CA LYS A 167 9.77 -2.13 -8.29
C LYS A 167 8.98 -1.30 -9.29
N GLN A 168 7.68 -1.52 -9.39
CA GLN A 168 6.81 -0.73 -10.28
C GLN A 168 6.83 0.75 -9.88
N LEU A 169 6.75 1.06 -8.57
CA LEU A 169 6.89 2.45 -8.10
C LEU A 169 8.23 3.07 -8.50
N VAL A 170 9.35 2.38 -8.23
CA VAL A 170 10.69 2.85 -8.56
C VAL A 170 10.83 3.11 -10.05
N TYR A 171 10.38 2.16 -10.88
CA TYR A 171 10.42 2.30 -12.34
C TYR A 171 9.62 3.51 -12.81
N GLN A 172 8.38 3.64 -12.33
CA GLN A 172 7.51 4.74 -12.75
C GLN A 172 8.04 6.10 -12.30
N ARG A 173 8.63 6.19 -11.10
CA ARG A 173 9.17 7.43 -10.54
C ARG A 173 10.50 7.84 -11.16
N LEU A 174 11.45 6.91 -11.29
CA LEU A 174 12.81 7.23 -11.69
C LEU A 174 13.00 7.17 -13.21
N VAL A 175 12.34 6.22 -13.88
CA VAL A 175 12.48 6.01 -15.33
C VAL A 175 11.41 6.80 -16.08
N CYS A 176 10.12 6.55 -15.77
CA CYS A 176 9.02 7.22 -16.45
C CYS A 176 8.74 8.65 -15.94
N ARG A 177 9.40 9.06 -14.86
CA ARG A 177 9.24 10.37 -14.19
C ARG A 177 7.79 10.70 -13.80
N LYS A 178 6.95 9.68 -13.57
CA LYS A 178 5.55 9.85 -13.18
C LYS A 178 5.44 10.26 -11.73
N ARG A 179 4.77 11.39 -11.47
CA ARG A 179 4.65 11.96 -10.12
C ARG A 179 3.45 11.48 -9.30
N LEU A 180 2.53 10.75 -9.91
CA LEU A 180 1.37 10.20 -9.21
C LEU A 180 1.30 8.71 -9.48
N VAL A 181 1.87 7.93 -8.56
CA VAL A 181 1.78 6.47 -8.55
C VAL A 181 0.93 6.09 -7.35
N VAL A 182 -0.17 5.38 -7.59
CA VAL A 182 -1.17 5.00 -6.59
C VAL A 182 -1.12 3.50 -6.39
N PHE A 183 -0.89 3.05 -5.16
CA PHE A 183 -1.04 1.67 -4.76
C PHE A 183 -2.50 1.40 -4.42
N ASP A 184 -3.18 0.65 -5.29
CA ASP A 184 -4.54 0.23 -5.05
C ASP A 184 -4.57 -1.11 -4.30
N ALA A 185 -4.87 -1.08 -3.00
CA ALA A 185 -4.82 -2.25 -2.13
C ALA A 185 -5.98 -2.25 -1.12
N PRO A 186 -6.95 -3.19 -1.20
CA PRO A 186 -8.04 -3.28 -0.23
C PRO A 186 -7.57 -3.50 1.22
N LEU A 187 -6.43 -4.18 1.38
CA LEU A 187 -5.85 -4.58 2.67
C LEU A 187 -4.61 -3.74 3.04
N LEU A 188 -4.59 -2.47 2.65
CA LEU A 188 -3.41 -1.61 2.80
C LEU A 188 -2.96 -1.48 4.26
N PHE A 189 -3.88 -1.23 5.20
CA PHE A 189 -3.53 -1.04 6.62
C PHE A 189 -3.33 -2.35 7.38
N GLU A 190 -3.98 -3.42 6.94
CA GLU A 190 -3.74 -4.78 7.40
C GLU A 190 -2.33 -5.23 7.02
N THR A 191 -1.87 -4.77 5.86
CA THR A 191 -0.52 -4.95 5.33
C THR A 191 0.40 -3.86 5.86
N LYS A 192 0.82 -3.98 7.12
CA LYS A 192 1.67 -2.98 7.81
C LYS A 192 2.88 -2.49 7.01
N LEU A 193 3.43 -3.30 6.10
CA LEU A 193 4.56 -2.91 5.25
C LEU A 193 4.16 -1.93 4.14
N LEU A 194 3.02 -2.15 3.45
CA LEU A 194 2.53 -1.22 2.43
C LEU A 194 2.20 0.14 3.06
N GLU A 195 1.69 0.12 4.28
CA GLU A 195 1.42 1.34 5.06
C GLU A 195 2.65 2.26 5.19
N TYR A 196 3.87 1.70 5.20
CA TYR A 196 5.11 2.47 5.22
C TYR A 196 5.41 3.10 3.85
N PHE A 197 5.12 2.45 2.73
CA PHE A 197 5.44 2.98 1.39
C PHE A 197 4.35 3.89 0.80
N CYS A 198 3.36 4.28 1.60
CA CYS A 198 2.20 5.03 1.16
C CYS A 198 2.06 6.39 1.86
N TYR A 199 1.99 7.49 1.09
CA TYR A 199 1.61 8.82 1.53
C TYR A 199 1.19 9.72 0.34
N PRO A 200 0.05 10.45 0.43
CA PRO A 200 -1.01 10.26 1.41
C PRO A 200 -1.73 8.92 1.24
N THR A 201 -2.42 8.49 2.28
CA THR A 201 -3.36 7.35 2.26
C THR A 201 -4.80 7.85 2.14
N ILE A 202 -5.52 7.31 1.16
CA ILE A 202 -6.88 7.65 0.78
C ILE A 202 -7.78 6.46 1.09
N VAL A 203 -8.81 6.68 1.91
CA VAL A 203 -9.84 5.67 2.19
C VAL A 203 -11.14 6.04 1.51
N VAL A 204 -11.68 5.11 0.71
CA VAL A 204 -13.06 5.20 0.21
C VAL A 204 -13.99 4.49 1.19
N ALA A 205 -14.88 5.25 1.81
CA ALA A 205 -15.78 4.78 2.85
C ALA A 205 -17.25 4.99 2.46
N CYS A 206 -18.14 4.14 2.96
CA CYS A 206 -19.59 4.34 2.94
C CYS A 206 -20.19 3.81 4.24
N SER A 207 -21.47 4.08 4.46
CA SER A 207 -22.23 3.50 5.57
C SER A 207 -22.33 1.97 5.45
N GLU A 208 -22.36 1.27 6.58
CA GLU A 208 -22.48 -0.20 6.62
C GLU A 208 -23.72 -0.70 5.86
N LYS A 209 -24.81 0.08 5.88
CA LYS A 209 -26.03 -0.20 5.12
C LYS A 209 -25.77 -0.24 3.61
N ASN A 210 -25.04 0.76 3.10
CA ASN A 210 -24.69 0.86 1.69
C ASN A 210 -23.64 -0.19 1.31
N GLU A 211 -22.67 -0.46 2.17
CA GLU A 211 -21.66 -1.51 1.99
C GLU A 211 -22.33 -2.88 1.80
N LEU A 212 -23.27 -3.21 2.68
CA LEU A 212 -24.00 -4.47 2.66
C LEU A 212 -24.91 -4.58 1.42
N ALA A 213 -25.69 -3.54 1.13
CA ALA A 213 -26.61 -3.53 -0.01
C ALA A 213 -25.86 -3.73 -1.33
N ARG A 214 -24.78 -2.96 -1.56
CA ARG A 214 -23.98 -3.05 -2.78
C ARG A 214 -23.24 -4.38 -2.90
N LEU A 215 -22.75 -4.94 -1.79
CA LEU A 215 -22.10 -6.25 -1.80
C LEU A 215 -23.08 -7.38 -2.13
N MET A 216 -24.30 -7.32 -1.57
CA MET A 216 -25.35 -8.30 -1.87
C MET A 216 -25.77 -8.23 -3.35
N GLU A 217 -25.94 -7.03 -3.89
CA GLU A 217 -26.31 -6.81 -5.29
C GLU A 217 -25.21 -7.27 -6.26
N ARG A 218 -23.96 -6.87 -6.02
CA ARG A 218 -22.83 -7.18 -6.90
C ARG A 218 -22.48 -8.67 -6.93
N ASP A 219 -22.46 -9.33 -5.78
CA ASP A 219 -21.98 -10.72 -5.65
C ASP A 219 -23.15 -11.73 -5.54
N SER A 220 -24.42 -11.29 -5.64
CA SER A 220 -25.63 -12.13 -5.47
C SER A 220 -25.60 -12.98 -4.18
N MET A 221 -25.10 -12.40 -3.08
CA MET A 221 -24.85 -13.10 -1.83
C MET A 221 -25.99 -12.93 -0.81
N LYS A 222 -26.21 -13.95 0.03
CA LYS A 222 -27.08 -13.84 1.20
C LYS A 222 -26.49 -12.84 2.20
N GLN A 223 -27.36 -12.12 2.89
CA GLN A 223 -26.96 -11.09 3.87
C GLN A 223 -26.00 -11.62 4.94
N VAL A 224 -26.18 -12.85 5.40
CA VAL A 224 -25.34 -13.49 6.42
C VAL A 224 -23.89 -13.64 5.93
N ASP A 225 -23.71 -14.07 4.68
CA ASP A 225 -22.39 -14.29 4.10
C ASP A 225 -21.72 -12.97 3.74
N ALA A 226 -22.48 -11.99 3.26
CA ALA A 226 -22.00 -10.63 3.04
C ALA A 226 -21.47 -9.99 4.34
N LYS A 227 -22.20 -10.13 5.45
CA LYS A 227 -21.76 -9.66 6.78
C LYS A 227 -20.48 -10.37 7.26
N LYS A 228 -20.37 -11.69 7.06
CA LYS A 228 -19.14 -12.43 7.40
C LYS A 228 -17.94 -11.92 6.60
N ARG A 229 -18.14 -11.63 5.32
CA ARG A 229 -17.09 -11.13 4.44
C ARG A 229 -16.62 -9.73 4.83
N ILE A 230 -17.53 -8.81 5.13
CA ILE A 230 -17.20 -7.47 5.64
C ILE A 230 -16.43 -7.58 6.96
N LYS A 231 -16.89 -8.43 7.90
CA LYS A 231 -16.22 -8.64 9.19
C LYS A 231 -14.84 -9.30 9.10
N SER A 232 -14.48 -9.90 7.97
CA SER A 232 -13.16 -10.52 7.78
C SER A 232 -12.03 -9.51 7.56
N GLN A 233 -12.37 -8.26 7.26
CA GLN A 233 -11.44 -7.15 7.05
C GLN A 233 -11.37 -6.22 8.27
N MET A 234 -10.37 -5.33 8.31
CA MET A 234 -10.34 -4.27 9.31
C MET A 234 -11.59 -3.40 9.16
N LYS A 235 -12.21 -3.04 10.30
CA LYS A 235 -13.43 -2.23 10.31
C LYS A 235 -13.18 -0.91 9.58
N LEU A 236 -14.14 -0.49 8.78
CA LEU A 236 -13.98 0.69 7.92
C LEU A 236 -13.66 1.96 8.73
N HIS A 237 -14.28 2.15 9.89
CA HIS A 237 -13.98 3.30 10.76
C HIS A 237 -12.53 3.31 11.27
N GLU A 238 -11.92 2.14 11.48
CA GLU A 238 -10.50 2.05 11.86
C GLU A 238 -9.58 2.43 10.69
N LYS A 239 -9.97 2.08 9.45
CA LYS A 239 -9.26 2.53 8.24
C LYS A 239 -9.37 4.04 8.08
N VAL A 240 -10.57 4.60 8.22
CA VAL A 240 -10.84 6.05 8.18
C VAL A 240 -9.98 6.79 9.21
N ALA A 241 -9.89 6.27 10.44
CA ALA A 241 -9.10 6.89 11.51
C ALA A 241 -7.57 6.91 11.25
N LYS A 242 -7.08 6.05 10.34
CA LYS A 242 -5.66 5.97 9.95
C LYS A 242 -5.35 6.69 8.64
N ALA A 243 -6.37 7.09 7.88
CA ALA A 243 -6.22 7.70 6.57
C ALA A 243 -5.82 9.18 6.67
N ASP A 244 -5.07 9.63 5.67
CA ASP A 244 -4.76 11.06 5.51
C ASP A 244 -5.94 11.79 4.83
N LEU A 245 -6.59 11.12 3.88
CA LEU A 245 -7.74 11.62 3.12
C LEU A 245 -8.86 10.58 3.11
N VAL A 246 -10.12 11.04 3.15
CA VAL A 246 -11.30 10.18 3.16
C VAL A 246 -12.29 10.63 2.10
N ILE A 247 -12.70 9.70 1.24
CA ILE A 247 -13.78 9.89 0.27
C ILE A 247 -15.01 9.17 0.79
N GLN A 248 -16.02 9.93 1.21
CA GLN A 248 -17.28 9.36 1.66
C GLN A 248 -18.23 9.15 0.47
N ASN A 249 -18.74 7.93 0.29
CA ASN A 249 -19.54 7.46 -0.84
C ASN A 249 -20.92 6.94 -0.41
N ASP A 250 -21.67 7.79 0.29
CA ASP A 250 -23.08 7.54 0.63
C ASP A 250 -24.09 8.21 -0.32
N GLY A 251 -23.61 9.14 -1.16
CA GLY A 251 -24.43 9.89 -2.10
C GLY A 251 -24.57 9.22 -3.46
N SER A 252 -24.88 10.04 -4.45
CA SER A 252 -24.96 9.65 -5.85
C SER A 252 -23.59 9.41 -6.49
N MET A 253 -23.57 8.84 -7.70
CA MET A 253 -22.36 8.71 -8.49
C MET A 253 -21.71 10.09 -8.77
N ASN A 254 -22.51 11.12 -9.03
CA ASN A 254 -21.98 12.47 -9.26
C ASN A 254 -21.27 13.02 -8.01
N ASP A 255 -21.85 12.79 -6.82
CA ASP A 255 -21.21 13.21 -5.56
C ASP A 255 -19.86 12.51 -5.37
N LEU A 256 -19.77 11.23 -5.72
CA LEU A 256 -18.53 10.48 -5.68
C LEU A 256 -17.49 11.07 -6.65
N LEU A 257 -17.88 11.38 -7.88
CA LEU A 257 -16.97 11.94 -8.89
C LEU A 257 -16.43 13.30 -8.46
N ILE A 258 -17.27 14.19 -7.93
CA ILE A 258 -16.87 15.50 -7.41
C ILE A 258 -15.85 15.33 -6.28
N ARG A 259 -16.17 14.53 -5.26
CA ARG A 259 -15.26 14.28 -4.12
C ARG A 259 -13.95 13.61 -4.54
N THR A 260 -14.00 12.77 -5.56
CA THR A 260 -12.82 12.10 -6.12
C THR A 260 -11.90 13.11 -6.78
N ARG A 261 -12.44 14.05 -7.58
CA ARG A 261 -11.66 15.12 -8.21
C ARG A 261 -11.03 16.06 -7.17
N GLU A 262 -11.80 16.50 -6.18
CA GLU A 262 -11.27 17.31 -5.07
C GLU A 262 -10.13 16.59 -4.32
N THR A 263 -10.28 15.29 -4.09
CA THR A 263 -9.26 14.48 -3.41
C THR A 263 -8.03 14.29 -4.28
N LEU A 264 -8.21 14.11 -5.59
CA LEU A 264 -7.13 14.02 -6.56
C LEU A 264 -6.30 15.31 -6.59
N GLU A 265 -6.94 16.48 -6.63
CA GLU A 265 -6.26 17.78 -6.57
C GLU A 265 -5.43 17.94 -5.30
N ARG A 266 -6.03 17.64 -4.14
CA ARG A 266 -5.33 17.66 -2.84
C ARG A 266 -4.14 16.70 -2.83
N THR A 267 -4.34 15.49 -3.36
CA THR A 267 -3.29 14.48 -3.44
C THR A 267 -2.14 14.95 -4.32
N ALA A 268 -2.44 15.53 -5.48
CA ALA A 268 -1.43 16.07 -6.39
C ALA A 268 -0.66 17.24 -5.79
N TYR A 269 -1.32 18.11 -5.03
CA TYR A 269 -0.65 19.15 -4.27
C TYR A 269 0.35 18.56 -3.25
N LEU A 270 -0.07 17.54 -2.48
CA LEU A 270 0.77 16.90 -1.45
C LEU A 270 2.00 16.19 -2.04
N VAL A 271 1.86 15.56 -3.22
CA VAL A 271 2.96 14.84 -3.90
C VAL A 271 3.72 15.69 -4.92
N GLY A 272 3.41 16.99 -5.04
CA GLY A 272 4.06 17.92 -5.97
C GLY A 272 3.79 17.61 -7.45
N GLY A 273 2.67 16.97 -7.77
CA GLY A 273 2.31 16.43 -9.09
C GLY A 273 1.35 17.29 -9.93
N SER A 274 1.02 18.52 -9.51
CA SER A 274 -0.05 19.33 -10.12
C SER A 274 0.08 19.62 -11.63
N ARG A 275 1.27 19.50 -12.23
CA ARG A 275 1.50 19.75 -13.66
C ARG A 275 1.26 18.54 -14.57
N GLU A 276 1.11 17.35 -14.01
CA GLU A 276 0.95 16.09 -14.78
C GLU A 276 -0.50 15.62 -14.88
N LEU A 277 -1.41 16.28 -14.17
CA LEU A 277 -2.82 15.92 -14.16
C LEU A 277 -3.58 16.59 -15.30
N GLN A 278 -4.33 15.78 -16.04
CA GLN A 278 -5.33 16.28 -16.98
C GLN A 278 -6.64 16.44 -16.19
N PHE A 279 -6.92 17.68 -15.79
CA PHE A 279 -8.24 18.04 -15.28
C PHE A 279 -9.11 18.38 -16.50
N ALA A 280 -10.05 17.51 -16.82
CA ALA A 280 -11.10 17.77 -17.81
C ALA A 280 -12.26 18.51 -17.16
#